data_AF-A0A932N600-F1
#
_entry.id   AF-A0A932N600-F1
#
_cell.length_a   1.000
_cell.length_b   1.000
_cell.length_c   1.000
_cell.angle_alpha   90.00
_cell.angle_beta   90.00
_cell.angle_gamma   90.00
#
_symmetry.space_group_name_H-M   'P 1'
#
loop_
_entity.id
_entity.type
_entity.pdbx_description
1 polymer ?
#
loop_
_entity_poly.entity_id
_entity_poly.type
_entity_poly.pdbx_seq_one_letter_code
_entity_poly.pdbx_strand_id
1 'polypeptide(L)'
;MIKQSTAIDVNSLAQSLPTPEFENTTGLDALFFNTLDQHQSAFHVVVAKTAYTLGAVDAHGFATLHPCAEKVMLATEDQHYENDFLHSTMIESDLAPYKPRCDVLVLGSGFAPRAQAVPQFSVQLQVGSVAIDAAS
;
A
#
# COMPACT_ATOMS: atom_id res chain seq x y z
N MET A 1 -42.24 6.93 15.00
CA MET A 1 -42.17 5.98 13.87
C MET A 1 -40.70 5.74 13.58
N ILE A 2 -40.12 4.69 14.17
CA ILE A 2 -38.69 4.38 14.07
C ILE A 2 -38.54 3.57 12.78
N LYS A 3 -37.86 4.13 11.76
CA LYS A 3 -37.46 3.33 10.59
C LYS A 3 -36.45 2.30 11.10
N GLN A 4 -36.82 1.03 11.07
CA GLN A 4 -35.86 -0.06 11.22
C GLN A 4 -34.85 0.09 10.08
N SER A 5 -33.61 0.44 10.43
CA SER A 5 -32.49 0.37 9.51
C SER A 5 -32.18 -1.10 9.33
N THR A 6 -32.61 -1.69 8.22
CA THR A 6 -32.14 -3.02 7.81
C THR A 6 -30.64 -2.89 7.62
N ALA A 7 -29.85 -3.43 8.55
CA ALA A 7 -28.42 -3.57 8.34
C ALA A 7 -28.25 -4.47 7.12
N ILE A 8 -27.76 -3.90 6.02
CA ILE A 8 -27.40 -4.66 4.83
C ILE A 8 -26.21 -5.52 5.24
N ASP A 9 -26.37 -6.84 5.18
CA ASP A 9 -25.28 -7.76 5.42
C ASP A 9 -24.33 -7.71 4.22
N VAL A 10 -23.29 -6.89 4.39
CA VAL A 10 -22.22 -6.65 3.40
C VAL A 10 -21.55 -7.96 3.00
N ASN A 11 -21.41 -8.90 3.95
CA ASN A 11 -20.83 -10.21 3.67
C ASN A 11 -21.76 -11.06 2.81
N SER A 12 -23.08 -11.00 3.03
CA SER A 12 -24.06 -11.72 2.21
C SER A 12 -24.08 -11.23 0.75
N LEU A 13 -23.91 -9.93 0.50
CA LEU A 13 -23.85 -9.38 -0.85
C LEU A 13 -22.53 -9.67 -1.56
N ALA A 14 -21.39 -9.58 -0.87
CA ALA A 14 -20.10 -9.95 -1.45
C ALA A 14 -20.01 -11.47 -1.76
N GLN A 15 -20.74 -12.29 -1.00
CA GLN A 15 -20.85 -13.75 -1.22
C GLN A 15 -21.87 -14.14 -2.29
N SER A 16 -22.70 -13.22 -2.79
CA SER A 16 -23.68 -13.54 -3.84
C SER A 16 -23.07 -13.67 -5.23
N LEU A 17 -21.81 -13.25 -5.41
CA LEU A 17 -21.07 -13.51 -6.63
C LEU A 17 -20.73 -15.00 -6.72
N PRO A 18 -20.95 -15.67 -7.86
CA PRO A 18 -20.39 -17.00 -8.07
C PRO A 18 -18.88 -16.91 -7.89
N THR A 19 -18.34 -17.64 -6.92
CA THR A 19 -16.90 -17.62 -6.64
C THR A 19 -16.18 -18.38 -7.75
N PRO A 20 -15.37 -17.72 -8.59
CA PRO A 20 -14.53 -18.43 -9.54
C PRO A 20 -13.52 -19.32 -8.80
N GLU A 21 -13.13 -20.42 -9.42
CA GLU A 21 -11.98 -21.18 -8.95
C GLU A 21 -10.73 -20.32 -9.14
N PHE A 22 -10.00 -20.07 -8.04
CA PHE A 22 -8.76 -19.29 -8.06
C PHE A 22 -7.57 -20.21 -7.88
N GLU A 23 -6.76 -20.34 -8.91
CA GLU A 23 -5.48 -21.04 -8.89
C GLU A 23 -4.34 -20.04 -9.12
N ASN A 24 -3.48 -19.83 -8.13
CA ASN A 24 -2.33 -18.94 -8.25
C ASN A 24 -1.14 -19.65 -8.92
N THR A 25 -0.94 -19.40 -10.21
CA THR A 25 0.19 -19.93 -11.00
C THR A 25 1.35 -18.94 -11.16
N THR A 26 1.27 -17.75 -10.56
CA THR A 26 2.21 -16.64 -10.78
C THR A 26 3.55 -16.80 -10.07
N GLY A 27 3.65 -17.70 -9.08
CA GLY A 27 4.79 -17.81 -8.15
C GLY A 27 4.85 -16.68 -7.09
N LEU A 28 4.13 -15.58 -7.31
CA LEU A 28 4.02 -14.46 -6.38
C LEU A 28 3.13 -14.81 -5.18
N ASP A 29 3.20 -13.99 -4.14
CA ASP A 29 2.18 -14.06 -3.09
C ASP A 29 0.92 -13.37 -3.60
N ALA A 30 -0.20 -14.09 -3.61
CA ALA A 30 -1.43 -13.61 -4.21
C ALA A 30 -2.66 -14.05 -3.42
N LEU A 31 -3.63 -13.16 -3.37
CA LEU A 31 -4.90 -13.34 -2.66
C LEU A 31 -6.05 -13.00 -3.59
N PHE A 32 -7.12 -13.78 -3.49
CA PHE A 32 -8.40 -13.52 -4.13
C PHE A 32 -9.47 -13.31 -3.06
N PHE A 33 -10.29 -12.28 -3.21
CA PHE A 33 -11.46 -12.04 -2.37
C PHE A 33 -12.53 -11.24 -3.12
N ASN A 34 -13.76 -11.25 -2.61
CA ASN A 34 -14.84 -10.40 -3.12
C ASN A 34 -14.97 -9.16 -2.23
N THR A 35 -15.31 -8.02 -2.82
CA THR A 35 -15.59 -6.79 -2.07
C THR A 35 -16.75 -6.02 -2.71
N LEU A 36 -17.20 -4.95 -2.05
CA LEU A 36 -18.20 -4.02 -2.58
C LEU A 36 -17.57 -2.66 -2.89
N ASP A 37 -18.07 -1.99 -3.93
CA ASP A 37 -17.74 -0.59 -4.17
C ASP A 37 -18.61 0.37 -3.33
N GLN A 38 -18.39 1.67 -3.49
CA GLN A 38 -19.17 2.73 -2.83
C GLN A 38 -20.68 2.73 -3.21
N HIS A 39 -21.07 1.99 -4.25
CA HIS A 39 -22.45 1.81 -4.72
C HIS A 39 -23.01 0.43 -4.37
N GLN A 40 -22.33 -0.35 -3.52
CA GLN A 40 -22.68 -1.72 -3.13
C GLN A 40 -22.66 -2.72 -4.29
N SER A 41 -21.96 -2.41 -5.37
CA SER A 41 -21.72 -3.35 -6.45
C SER A 41 -20.63 -4.32 -6.02
N ALA A 42 -20.94 -5.62 -6.01
CA ALA A 42 -19.96 -6.64 -5.71
C ALA A 42 -18.99 -6.83 -6.90
N PHE A 43 -17.70 -6.97 -6.61
CA PHE A 43 -16.70 -7.32 -7.59
C PHE A 43 -15.60 -8.22 -7.02
N HIS A 44 -14.91 -8.92 -7.92
CA HIS A 44 -13.78 -9.79 -7.60
C HIS A 44 -12.48 -8.99 -7.55
N VAL A 45 -11.67 -9.22 -6.53
CA VAL A 45 -10.34 -8.63 -6.37
C VAL A 45 -9.30 -9.74 -6.37
N VAL A 46 -8.27 -9.56 -7.20
CA VAL A 46 -7.03 -10.34 -7.14
C VAL A 46 -5.91 -9.38 -6.83
N VAL A 47 -5.13 -9.70 -5.80
CA VAL A 47 -3.93 -8.96 -5.42
C VAL A 47 -2.75 -9.90 -5.57
N ALA A 48 -1.67 -9.44 -6.19
CA ALA A 48 -0.41 -10.17 -6.28
C ALA A 48 0.75 -9.22 -6.01
N LYS A 49 1.75 -9.66 -5.24
CA LYS A 49 2.88 -8.81 -4.83
C LYS A 49 4.20 -9.28 -5.41
N THR A 50 4.96 -8.32 -5.90
CA THR A 50 6.37 -8.46 -6.24
C THR A 50 7.12 -7.23 -5.73
N ALA A 51 8.44 -7.32 -5.64
CA ALA A 51 9.27 -6.20 -5.24
C ALA A 51 10.48 -6.07 -6.15
N TYR A 52 10.94 -4.83 -6.30
CA TYR A 52 12.12 -4.48 -7.04
C TYR A 52 13.03 -3.59 -6.19
N THR A 53 14.33 -3.73 -6.36
CA THR A 53 15.29 -2.71 -5.95
C THR A 53 15.55 -1.75 -7.11
N LEU A 54 15.72 -0.47 -6.78
CA LEU A 54 16.11 0.55 -7.76
C LEU A 54 17.61 0.42 -8.04
N GLY A 55 17.95 0.33 -9.31
CA GLY A 55 19.33 0.34 -9.81
C GLY A 55 19.78 1.73 -10.24
N ALA A 56 20.66 1.78 -11.25
CA ALA A 56 21.20 3.03 -11.75
C ALA A 56 20.11 3.90 -12.39
N VAL A 57 20.23 5.22 -12.21
CA VAL A 57 19.36 6.23 -12.82
C VAL A 57 20.04 6.76 -14.08
N ASP A 58 19.31 6.82 -15.19
CA ASP A 58 19.81 7.39 -16.43
C ASP A 58 19.78 8.93 -16.45
N ALA A 59 20.24 9.53 -17.55
CA ALA A 59 20.28 10.98 -17.72
C ALA A 59 18.88 11.65 -17.76
N HIS A 60 17.83 10.86 -17.94
CA HIS A 60 16.44 11.32 -18.01
C HIS A 60 15.69 11.10 -16.68
N GLY A 61 16.36 10.55 -15.66
CA GLY A 61 15.76 10.33 -14.34
C GLY A 61 15.03 8.99 -14.21
N PHE A 62 15.17 8.05 -15.15
CA PHE A 62 14.59 6.71 -15.03
C PHE A 62 15.56 5.75 -14.36
N ALA A 63 15.07 5.02 -13.35
CA ALA A 63 15.84 3.98 -12.66
C ALA A 63 15.62 2.60 -13.29
N THR A 64 16.67 1.78 -13.38
CA THR A 64 16.49 0.35 -13.68
C THR A 64 15.81 -0.36 -12.49
N LEU A 65 14.93 -1.32 -12.77
CA LEU A 65 14.30 -2.15 -11.74
C LEU A 65 14.94 -3.53 -11.72
N HIS A 66 15.45 -3.96 -10.56
CA HIS A 66 15.99 -5.30 -10.35
C HIS A 66 15.02 -6.10 -9.48
N PRO A 67 14.48 -7.24 -9.94
CA PRO A 67 13.61 -8.06 -9.11
C PRO A 67 14.32 -8.46 -7.81
N CYS A 68 13.60 -8.36 -6.69
CA CYS A 68 14.09 -8.91 -5.43
C CYS A 68 14.22 -10.44 -5.57
N ALA A 69 15.34 -10.99 -5.10
CA ALA A 69 15.58 -12.43 -5.14
C ALA A 69 14.66 -13.21 -4.18
N GLU A 70 14.30 -12.59 -3.06
CA GLU A 70 13.40 -13.17 -2.07
C GLU A 70 11.95 -12.82 -2.40
N LYS A 71 11.06 -13.82 -2.23
CA LYS A 71 9.63 -13.63 -2.35
C LYS A 71 9.14 -12.67 -1.27
N VAL A 72 8.38 -11.66 -1.67
CA VAL A 72 7.75 -10.70 -0.76
C VAL A 72 6.30 -11.10 -0.51
N MET A 73 5.90 -11.06 0.75
CA MET A 73 4.56 -11.43 1.20
C MET A 73 3.61 -10.23 1.17
N LEU A 74 2.34 -10.50 0.87
CA LEU A 74 1.25 -9.53 1.01
C LEU A 74 1.14 -9.07 2.46
N ALA A 75 1.03 -7.77 2.64
CA ALA A 75 0.65 -7.15 3.90
C ALA A 75 -0.88 -6.97 3.89
N THR A 76 -1.59 -7.73 4.72
CA THR A 76 -3.05 -7.61 4.85
C THR A 76 -3.47 -6.45 5.74
N GLU A 77 -2.54 -5.95 6.55
CA GLU A 77 -2.70 -4.83 7.48
C GLU A 77 -1.44 -3.96 7.47
N ASP A 78 -1.56 -2.74 7.99
CA ASP A 78 -0.42 -1.84 8.17
C ASP A 78 0.52 -2.40 9.24
N GLN A 79 1.82 -2.42 8.92
CA GLN A 79 2.87 -2.84 9.83
C GLN A 79 3.62 -1.61 10.32
N HIS A 80 3.72 -1.45 11.63
CA HIS A 80 4.36 -0.30 12.27
C HIS A 80 5.70 -0.68 12.90
N TYR A 81 6.59 0.30 13.06
CA TYR A 81 7.85 0.09 13.79
C TYR A 81 7.57 -0.40 15.22
N GLU A 82 8.33 -1.41 15.64
CA GLU A 82 8.20 -2.04 16.96
C GLU A 82 6.80 -2.65 17.24
N ASN A 83 5.98 -2.82 16.19
CA ASN A 83 4.61 -3.30 16.29
C ASN A 83 3.71 -2.40 17.17
N ASP A 84 3.99 -1.08 17.19
CA ASP A 84 3.18 -0.08 17.89
C ASP A 84 2.47 0.83 16.86
N PHE A 85 1.14 0.86 16.90
CA PHE A 85 0.32 1.67 15.99
C PHE A 85 0.51 3.19 16.19
N LEU A 86 1.11 3.61 17.30
CA LEU A 86 1.50 5.00 17.53
C LEU A 86 2.82 5.37 16.82
N HIS A 87 3.59 4.37 16.39
CA HIS A 87 4.80 4.57 15.61
C HIS A 87 4.50 4.67 14.11
N SER A 88 5.48 5.17 13.36
CA SER A 88 5.37 5.31 11.92
C SER A 88 5.11 3.97 11.24
N THR A 89 4.28 4.00 10.19
CA THR A 89 4.03 2.85 9.32
C THR A 89 5.30 2.50 8.56
N MET A 90 5.71 1.25 8.65
CA MET A 90 6.84 0.68 7.92
C MET A 90 6.38 0.09 6.59
N ILE A 91 5.24 -0.59 6.57
CA ILE A 91 4.62 -1.18 5.37
C ILE A 91 3.11 -0.93 5.46
N GLU A 92 2.51 -0.37 4.41
CA GLU A 92 1.05 -0.23 4.32
C GLU A 92 0.40 -1.51 3.79
N SER A 93 -0.88 -1.68 4.10
CA SER A 93 -1.70 -2.76 3.56
C SER A 93 -1.75 -2.73 2.02
N ASP A 94 -1.59 -3.90 1.43
CA ASP A 94 -1.74 -4.13 -0.01
C ASP A 94 -3.22 -4.19 -0.44
N LEU A 95 -4.15 -4.21 0.51
CA LEU A 95 -5.59 -4.44 0.26
C LEU A 95 -6.39 -3.13 0.16
N ALA A 96 -5.73 -2.02 -0.14
CA ALA A 96 -6.39 -0.74 -0.36
C ALA A 96 -7.35 -0.84 -1.56
N PRO A 97 -8.65 -0.49 -1.42
CA PRO A 97 -9.64 -0.65 -2.48
C PRO A 97 -9.34 0.16 -3.76
N TYR A 98 -8.66 1.30 -3.62
CA TYR A 98 -8.30 2.16 -4.74
C TYR A 98 -7.02 2.94 -4.44
N LYS A 99 -5.98 2.75 -5.27
CA LYS A 99 -4.73 3.53 -5.24
C LYS A 99 -4.54 4.24 -6.58
N PRO A 100 -4.95 5.52 -6.72
CA PRO A 100 -4.89 6.25 -7.98
C PRO A 100 -3.46 6.58 -8.43
N ARG A 101 -2.50 6.52 -7.52
CA ARG A 101 -1.10 6.90 -7.72
C ARG A 101 -0.19 5.97 -6.93
N CYS A 102 1.09 6.00 -7.26
CA CYS A 102 2.13 5.34 -6.47
C CYS A 102 2.32 6.09 -5.16
N ASP A 103 2.17 5.39 -4.05
CA ASP A 103 2.47 5.91 -2.72
C ASP A 103 3.97 5.72 -2.43
N VAL A 104 4.60 6.70 -1.77
CA VAL A 104 6.03 6.67 -1.44
C VAL A 104 6.19 6.88 0.06
N LEU A 105 6.81 5.91 0.72
CA LEU A 105 7.25 6.04 2.12
C LEU A 105 8.66 6.63 2.15
N VAL A 106 8.82 7.76 2.83
CA VAL A 106 10.12 8.41 3.04
C VAL A 106 10.58 8.12 4.47
N LEU A 107 11.60 7.27 4.59
CA LEU A 107 12.23 6.95 5.87
C LEU A 107 13.33 7.96 6.17
N GLY A 108 13.18 8.70 7.27
CA GLY A 108 14.16 9.68 7.72
C GLY A 108 14.43 9.55 9.22
N SER A 109 15.66 9.87 9.64
CA SER A 109 16.03 9.90 11.05
C SER A 109 16.46 11.31 11.45
N GLY A 110 15.82 11.87 12.47
CA GLY A 110 16.21 13.15 13.08
C GLY A 110 17.09 12.91 14.30
N PHE A 111 18.19 13.66 14.41
CA PHE A 111 19.05 13.63 15.59
C PHE A 111 18.90 14.93 16.39
N ALA A 112 18.89 14.80 17.72
CA ALA A 112 18.77 15.96 18.58
C ALA A 112 19.90 16.98 18.33
N PRO A 113 19.61 18.29 18.29
CA PRO A 113 20.62 19.31 18.02
C PRO A 113 21.81 19.21 18.99
N ARG A 114 23.02 19.36 18.46
CA ARG A 114 24.28 19.27 19.24
C ARG A 114 24.47 17.93 19.98
N ALA A 115 23.77 16.87 19.55
CA ALA A 115 23.75 15.57 20.22
C ALA A 115 23.36 15.64 21.71
N GLN A 116 22.55 16.64 22.09
CA GLN A 116 22.05 16.81 23.45
C GLN A 116 20.57 16.44 23.50
N ALA A 117 20.18 15.64 24.49
CA ALA A 117 18.78 15.27 24.68
C ALA A 117 17.91 16.53 24.90
N VAL A 118 16.87 16.67 24.07
CA VAL A 118 15.87 17.75 24.18
C VAL A 118 14.47 17.13 24.17
N PRO A 119 13.48 17.73 24.86
CA PRO A 119 12.14 17.16 24.92
C PRO A 119 11.44 17.03 23.56
N GLN A 120 11.72 17.97 22.65
CA GLN A 120 11.24 17.96 21.26
C GLN A 120 12.12 18.87 20.40
N PHE A 121 12.20 18.58 19.11
CA PHE A 121 12.80 19.46 18.10
C PHE A 121 12.08 19.26 16.77
N SER A 122 12.13 20.27 15.90
CA SER A 122 11.49 20.19 14.59
C SER A 122 12.38 19.53 13.56
N VAL A 123 11.78 18.68 12.72
CA VAL A 123 12.36 18.15 11.50
C VAL A 123 11.49 18.57 10.32
N GLN A 124 12.10 18.77 9.15
CA GLN A 124 11.38 19.18 7.94
C GLN A 124 11.80 18.30 6.76
N LEU A 125 10.82 17.78 6.03
CA LEU A 125 10.99 17.19 4.71
C LEU A 125 10.47 18.19 3.67
N GLN A 126 11.27 18.48 2.65
CA GLN A 126 10.84 19.28 1.51
C GLN A 126 10.90 18.42 0.24
N VAL A 127 9.77 18.29 -0.43
CA VAL A 127 9.69 17.62 -1.74
C VAL A 127 9.70 18.71 -2.81
N GLY A 128 10.70 18.68 -3.68
CA GLY A 128 10.81 19.61 -4.81
C GLY A 128 9.90 19.21 -5.98
N SER A 129 9.70 20.14 -6.91
CA SER A 129 9.07 19.84 -8.19
C SER A 129 10.05 19.07 -9.09
N VAL A 130 9.59 17.94 -9.64
CA VAL A 130 10.27 17.23 -10.72
C VAL A 130 9.76 17.81 -12.03
N ALA A 131 10.66 18.32 -12.88
CA ALA A 131 10.32 18.61 -14.27
C ALA A 131 10.11 17.26 -14.96
N ILE A 132 8.86 16.92 -15.25
CA ILE A 132 8.53 15.76 -16.06
C ILE A 132 8.49 16.29 -17.49
N ASP A 133 9.53 16.02 -18.27
CA ASP A 133 9.48 16.29 -19.70
C ASP A 133 8.35 15.43 -20.28
N ALA A 134 7.30 16.08 -20.77
CA ALA A 134 6.21 15.38 -21.42
C ALA A 134 6.74 14.74 -22.71
N ALA A 135 6.69 13.41 -22.76
CA ALA A 135 6.87 12.52 -23.90
C ALA A 135 8.24 11.84 -24.07
N SER A 136 8.20 10.51 -24.04
CA SER A 136 8.70 9.64 -25.12
C SER A 136 7.74 8.46 -25.25
#